data_AF-A0A661SFQ7-F1
#
_entry.id   AF-A0A661SFQ7-F1
#
_cell.length_a   1.000
_cell.length_b   1.000
_cell.length_c   1.000
_cell.angle_alpha   90.00
_cell.angle_beta   90.00
_cell.angle_gamma   90.00
#
_symmetry.space_group_name_H-M   'P 1'
#
loop_
_entity.id
_entity.type
_entity.pdbx_description
1 polymer ?
#
loop_
_entity_poly.entity_id
_entity_poly.type
_entity_poly.pdbx_seq_one_letter_code
_entity_poly.pdbx_strand_id
1 'polypeptide(L)'
;MHYITSVEYDTEYRLNLRFEDDSWRLVDLKEHLDGEVFEPLQDVVEFRTATLNSDIDTVVWRTGADMSPDFLYDISVPVEVDKVLMVAEEQESYGG
;
A
#
# COMPACT_ATOMS: atom_id res chain seq x y z
N MET A 1 -9.54 -15.46 -2.87
CA MET A 1 -9.81 -14.15 -3.48
C MET A 1 -9.68 -13.17 -2.35
N HIS A 2 -8.66 -12.33 -2.43
CA HIS A 2 -8.41 -11.28 -1.46
C HIS A 2 -9.06 -9.97 -1.90
N TYR A 3 -9.29 -9.07 -0.95
CA TYR A 3 -9.68 -7.69 -1.22
C TYR A 3 -9.03 -6.77 -0.20
N ILE A 4 -8.80 -5.51 -0.59
CA ILE A 4 -8.02 -4.55 0.20
C ILE A 4 -8.99 -3.60 0.92
N THR A 5 -8.76 -3.38 2.21
CA THR A 5 -9.56 -2.50 3.06
C THR A 5 -8.83 -1.20 3.41
N SER A 6 -7.51 -1.15 3.26
CA SER A 6 -6.71 0.06 3.45
C SER A 6 -5.42 0.04 2.62
N VAL A 7 -4.99 1.21 2.17
CA VAL A 7 -3.76 1.43 1.40
C VAL A 7 -3.06 2.64 1.98
N GLU A 8 -1.81 2.46 2.41
CA GLU A 8 -0.95 3.54 2.90
C GLU A 8 0.39 3.51 2.16
N TYR A 9 0.82 4.65 1.64
CA TYR A 9 2.17 4.77 1.09
C TYR A 9 3.20 4.73 2.22
N ASP A 10 4.21 3.87 2.09
CA ASP A 10 5.29 3.73 3.05
C ASP A 10 6.50 4.57 2.63
N THR A 11 7.23 4.09 1.61
CA THR A 11 8.39 4.78 1.03
C THR A 11 8.70 4.22 -0.37
N GLU A 12 9.43 4.96 -1.19
CA GLU A 12 9.84 4.57 -2.55
C GLU A 12 8.69 3.92 -3.36
N TYR A 13 8.75 2.61 -3.59
CA TYR A 13 7.75 1.81 -4.31
C TYR A 13 7.02 0.83 -3.38
N ARG A 14 6.90 1.19 -2.09
CA ARG A 14 6.30 0.34 -1.06
C ARG A 14 4.97 0.88 -0.57
N LEU A 15 4.05 -0.05 -0.36
CA LEU A 15 2.73 0.21 0.20
C LEU A 15 2.49 -0.71 1.40
N ASN A 16 1.89 -0.18 2.45
CA ASN A 16 1.25 -0.95 3.50
C ASN A 16 -0.21 -1.17 3.12
N LEU A 17 -0.61 -2.43 3.04
CA LEU A 17 -1.94 -2.85 2.64
C LEU A 17 -2.60 -3.57 3.80
N ARG A 18 -3.87 -3.25 4.08
CA ARG A 18 -4.72 -4.05 4.95
C ARG A 18 -5.67 -4.87 4.10
N PHE A 19 -5.74 -6.17 4.38
CA PHE A 19 -6.65 -7.08 3.70
C PHE A 19 -7.91 -7.36 4.53
N GLU A 20 -8.82 -8.14 3.96
CA GLU A 20 -10.07 -8.58 4.60
C GLU A 20 -9.85 -9.37 5.90
N ASP A 21 -8.74 -10.10 5.99
CA ASP A 21 -8.36 -10.94 7.12
C ASP A 21 -7.73 -10.16 8.29
N ASP A 22 -7.88 -8.83 8.28
CA ASP A 22 -7.24 -7.88 9.19
C ASP A 22 -5.71 -7.91 9.19
N SER A 23 -5.08 -8.63 8.25
CA SER A 23 -3.62 -8.64 8.13
C SER A 23 -3.11 -7.36 7.46
N TRP A 24 -2.09 -6.77 8.08
CA TRP A 24 -1.26 -5.75 7.46
C TRP A 24 -0.11 -6.41 6.73
N ARG A 25 0.12 -6.00 5.49
CA ARG A 25 1.18 -6.54 4.63
C ARG A 25 1.93 -5.42 3.93
N LEU A 26 3.25 -5.52 3.90
CA LEU A 26 4.12 -4.61 3.19
C LEU A 26 4.43 -5.22 1.82
N VAL A 27 4.18 -4.46 0.76
CA VAL A 27 4.54 -4.84 -0.61
C VAL A 27 5.62 -3.91 -1.15
N ASP A 28 6.62 -4.45 -1.85
CA ASP A 28 7.60 -3.69 -2.63
C ASP A 28 7.34 -3.95 -4.12
N LEU A 29 6.90 -2.91 -4.83
CA LEU A 29 6.51 -3.01 -6.24
C LEU A 29 7.63 -2.65 -7.20
N LYS A 30 8.82 -2.31 -6.73
CA LYS A 30 9.91 -1.78 -7.56
C LYS A 30 10.25 -2.65 -8.79
N GLU A 31 10.22 -3.96 -8.62
CA GLU A 31 10.53 -4.94 -9.69
C GLU A 31 9.28 -5.41 -10.47
N HIS A 32 8.13 -4.75 -10.25
CA HIS A 32 6.82 -5.11 -10.82
C HIS A 32 6.17 -3.95 -11.59
N LEU A 33 6.91 -2.87 -11.89
CA LEU A 33 6.43 -1.70 -12.63
C LEU A 33 6.86 -1.73 -14.12
N ASP A 34 6.78 -2.91 -14.72
CA ASP A 34 7.11 -3.13 -16.13
C ASP A 34 5.85 -3.05 -17.01
N GLY A 35 6.03 -2.57 -18.24
CA GLY A 35 4.98 -2.49 -19.25
C GLY A 35 4.30 -1.12 -19.33
N GLU A 36 3.67 -0.85 -20.48
CA GLU A 36 3.18 0.48 -20.86
C GLU A 36 2.21 1.11 -19.84
N VAL A 37 1.39 0.28 -19.17
CA VAL A 37 0.43 0.74 -18.15
C VAL A 37 1.12 1.17 -16.85
N PHE A 38 2.23 0.51 -16.49
CA PHE A 38 2.93 0.73 -15.22
C PHE A 38 4.19 1.59 -15.36
N GLU A 39 4.68 1.81 -16.58
CA GLU A 39 5.82 2.69 -16.87
C GLU A 39 5.70 4.08 -16.18
N PRO A 40 4.54 4.76 -16.18
CA PRO A 40 4.39 6.03 -15.48
C PRO A 40 4.62 5.94 -13.97
N LEU A 41 4.39 4.77 -13.36
CA LEU A 41 4.59 4.55 -11.94
C LEU A 41 6.06 4.41 -11.55
N GLN A 42 6.99 4.32 -12.51
CA GLN A 42 8.42 4.45 -12.25
C GLN A 42 8.79 5.87 -11.79
N ASP A 43 7.90 6.86 -11.94
CA ASP A 43 7.99 8.11 -11.21
C ASP A 43 7.36 7.95 -9.81
N VAL A 44 8.17 8.15 -8.77
CA VAL A 44 7.72 8.05 -7.37
C VAL A 44 6.58 9.03 -7.05
N VAL A 45 6.51 10.18 -7.72
CA VAL A 45 5.41 11.14 -7.57
C VAL A 45 4.09 10.53 -8.02
N GLU A 46 4.08 9.82 -9.15
CA GLU A 46 2.90 9.10 -9.64
C GLU A 46 2.61 7.90 -8.75
N PHE A 47 3.63 7.14 -8.32
CA PHE A 47 3.46 5.99 -7.43
C PHE A 47 2.79 6.35 -6.10
N ARG A 48 3.16 7.50 -5.50
CA ARG A 48 2.57 8.03 -4.25
C ARG A 48 1.08 8.32 -4.34
N THR A 49 0.50 8.33 -5.54
CA THR A 49 -0.93 8.54 -5.75
C THR A 49 -1.77 7.29 -5.52
N ALA A 50 -1.14 6.17 -5.16
CA ALA A 50 -1.79 4.92 -4.77
C ALA A 50 -2.93 5.18 -3.77
N THR A 51 -4.13 4.73 -4.11
CA THR A 51 -5.31 4.83 -3.28
C THR A 51 -6.14 3.57 -3.39
N LEU A 52 -6.91 3.28 -2.35
CA LEU A 52 -7.95 2.27 -2.43
C LEU A 52 -9.09 2.77 -3.34
N ASN A 53 -9.51 1.93 -4.27
CA ASN A 53 -10.81 2.04 -4.92
C ASN A 53 -11.79 1.08 -4.24
N SER A 54 -12.73 1.62 -3.47
CA SER A 54 -13.72 0.87 -2.69
C SER A 54 -14.86 0.27 -3.53
N ASP A 55 -15.00 0.63 -4.80
CA ASP A 55 -16.02 0.05 -5.68
C ASP A 55 -15.58 -1.32 -6.23
N ILE A 56 -14.26 -1.54 -6.32
CA ILE A 56 -13.63 -2.76 -6.87
C ILE A 56 -12.59 -3.37 -5.90
N ASP A 57 -12.54 -2.86 -4.68
CA ASP A 57 -11.70 -3.28 -3.55
C ASP A 57 -10.21 -3.52 -3.87
N THR A 58 -9.61 -2.62 -4.66
CA THR A 58 -8.23 -2.76 -5.17
C THR A 58 -7.42 -1.46 -5.11
N VAL A 59 -6.10 -1.56 -5.25
CA VAL A 59 -5.22 -0.38 -5.37
C VAL A 59 -5.30 0.19 -6.78
N VAL A 60 -5.52 1.49 -6.87
CA VAL A 60 -5.48 2.25 -8.12
C VAL A 60 -4.56 3.46 -8.00
N TRP A 61 -4.02 3.90 -9.12
CA TRP A 61 -3.23 5.12 -9.25
C TRP A 61 -3.93 6.17 -10.10
N ARG A 62 -3.53 7.44 -10.00
CA ARG A 62 -4.10 8.52 -10.82
C ARG A 62 -3.89 8.34 -12.31
N THR A 63 -2.87 7.59 -12.69
CA THR A 63 -2.59 7.18 -14.07
C THR A 63 -3.65 6.25 -14.65
N GLY A 64 -4.54 5.70 -13.80
CA GLY A 64 -5.55 4.72 -14.17
C GLY A 64 -5.05 3.27 -14.08
N ALA A 65 -3.79 3.06 -13.71
CA ALA A 65 -3.27 1.73 -13.42
C ALA A 65 -3.92 1.15 -12.16
N ASP A 66 -4.08 -0.17 -12.14
CA ASP A 66 -4.54 -0.95 -11.00
C ASP A 66 -3.71 -2.23 -10.85
N MET A 67 -3.62 -2.75 -9.62
CA MET A 67 -3.02 -4.04 -9.34
C MET A 67 -3.95 -4.88 -8.50
N SER A 68 -4.26 -6.10 -8.96
CA SER A 68 -5.26 -6.96 -8.31
C SER A 68 -4.84 -7.35 -6.88
N PRO A 69 -5.81 -7.48 -5.94
CA PRO A 69 -5.50 -7.81 -4.54
C PRO A 69 -4.80 -9.16 -4.37
N ASP A 70 -5.19 -10.19 -5.15
CA ASP A 70 -4.56 -11.52 -5.06
C ASP A 70 -3.08 -11.48 -5.46
N PHE A 71 -2.72 -10.68 -6.48
CA PHE A 71 -1.32 -10.49 -6.87
C PHE A 71 -0.55 -9.79 -5.73
N LEU A 72 -1.09 -8.69 -5.20
CA LEU A 72 -0.48 -7.95 -4.10
C LEU A 72 -0.34 -8.79 -2.82
N TYR A 73 -1.29 -9.69 -2.54
CA TYR A 73 -1.21 -10.60 -1.40
C TYR A 73 -0.06 -11.60 -1.54
N ASP A 74 0.13 -12.18 -2.73
CA ASP A 74 1.14 -13.19 -3.03
C ASP A 74 2.57 -12.65 -2.87
N ILE A 75 2.83 -11.44 -3.35
CA ILE A 75 4.18 -10.84 -3.34
C ILE A 75 4.50 -10.03 -2.07
N SER A 76 3.51 -9.78 -1.22
CA SER A 76 3.69 -9.00 0.02
C SER A 76 4.08 -9.89 1.19
N VAL A 77 4.61 -9.26 2.24
CA VAL A 77 4.99 -9.95 3.49
C VAL A 77 4.14 -9.42 4.65
N PRO A 78 3.71 -10.29 5.60
CA PRO A 78 3.01 -9.85 6.80
C PRO A 78 3.86 -8.87 7.62
N VAL A 79 3.24 -7.80 8.11
CA VAL A 79 3.84 -6.86 9.06
C VAL A 79 3.38 -7.24 10.46
N GLU A 80 4.31 -7.55 11.35
CA GLU A 80 3.98 -7.72 12.77
C GLU A 80 3.66 -6.35 13.38
N VAL A 81 2.38 -6.12 13.67
CA VAL A 81 1.84 -4.88 14.22
C VAL A 81 2.34 -4.52 15.64
N ASP A 82 3.07 -5.43 16.30
CA ASP A 82 3.52 -5.28 17.70
C ASP A 82 4.61 -4.20 17.92
N LYS A 83 5.09 -3.53 16.87
CA LYS A 83 6.12 -2.46 16.98
C LYS A 83 5.75 -1.10 16.39
N VAL A 84 4.72 -1.01 15.56
CA VAL A 84 4.41 0.25 14.85
C VAL A 84 3.57 1.19 15.72
N LEU A 85 2.80 0.67 16.68
CA LEU A 85 1.95 1.50 17.55
C LEU A 85 2.72 2.23 18.67
N MET A 86 3.92 1.77 19.07
CA MET A 86 4.68 2.46 20.13
C MET A 86 5.26 3.82 19.71
N VAL A 87 5.33 4.14 18.42
CA VAL A 87 5.86 5.44 17.94
C VAL A 87 4.77 6.48 17.69
N ALA A 88 3.50 6.08 17.56
CA ALA A 88 2.40 7.01 17.27
C ALA A 88 1.79 7.65 18.53
N GLU A 89 1.95 7.04 19.72
CA GLU A 89 1.32 7.54 20.95
C GLU A 89 2.18 8.57 21.74
N GLU A 90 3.43 8.86 21.35
CA GLU A 90 4.32 9.74 22.14
C GLU A 90 4.28 11.24 21.75
N GLN A 91 3.39 11.66 20.84
CA GLN A 91 3.34 13.06 20.37
C GLN A 91 2.18 13.90 20.96
N GLU A 92 1.33 13.37 21.85
CA GLU A 92 0.22 14.13 22.48
C GLU A 92 0.50 14.63 23.91
N SER A 93 1.77 14.84 24.28
CA SER A 93 2.11 15.48 25.56
C SER A 93 3.25 16.49 25.47
N TYR A 94 3.07 17.54 24.66
CA TYR A 94 3.74 18.83 24.90
C TYR A 94 2.79 19.98 24.54
N GLY A 95 2.05 20.41 25.55
CA GLY A 95 1.15 21.57 25.47
C GLY A 95 0.59 21.86 26.86
N GLY A 96 1.47 22.32 27.75
CA GLY A 96 1.11 22.82 29.09
C GLY A 96 0.53 24.23 29.06
#